data_AF-A0A916G5E0-F1
#
_entry.id   AF-A0A916G5E0-F1
#
_cell.length_a   1.000
_cell.length_b   1.000
_cell.length_c   1.000
_cell.angle_alpha   90.00
_cell.angle_beta   90.00
_cell.angle_gamma   90.00
#
_symmetry.space_group_name_H-M   'P 1'
#
loop_
_entity.id
_entity.type
_entity.pdbx_description
1 polymer ?
#
loop_
_entity_poly.entity_id
_entity_poly.type
_entity_poly.pdbx_seq_one_letter_code
_entity_poly.pdbx_strand_id
1 'polypeptide(L)'
;MILRNGWGRFGSIKPHSAIGACAAARCRMLLVSLCAIVGMVPVAEAQSFQLVGLPPGTIVSTSRGISYDGSVVSGTSHFQSTPLPVPYYGPGWYWTPQGGRVDLAGPGFMGNTGSYGVSGDGNMLVGETGAALLDSPAQAYRYDRTTGQAQLLGYNAGYGRSRAVAASADGSVAAGFSFENEGMTFTQAFRWTEAGGFQNLGFTRPTHGHSESTAVSADGATVVGYSLGLEGSDAFAWTPTTGMTILPALPGSISNIALGMNSDASLIVGLSGATSRAVMWQGGSIIDLGLATGFPRSRAVAVSDDGSVVVGQVDGGLTNPTAAIWTADFGWRPLRQYLVSIGVSIPDGINLSGLTGVSRDGRTIIGYTSVLGKTQQGFIATIPAPAGLAVLLCPLTASLRRPRRGGGCSTV
;
A
#
# COMPACT_ATOMS: atom_id res chain seq x y z
N MET A 1 -56.50 4.09 -44.01
CA MET A 1 -57.72 3.31 -44.31
C MET A 1 -57.32 2.27 -45.35
N ILE A 2 -56.80 1.12 -44.90
CA ILE A 2 -57.54 -0.13 -44.72
C ILE A 2 -57.88 -0.77 -46.09
N LEU A 3 -57.07 -1.77 -46.50
CA LEU A 3 -57.46 -3.18 -46.71
C LEU A 3 -58.19 -3.39 -48.07
N ARG A 4 -58.08 -4.47 -48.86
CA ARG A 4 -57.71 -5.86 -48.60
C ARG A 4 -57.85 -6.67 -49.90
N ASN A 5 -57.24 -7.87 -49.88
CA ASN A 5 -57.66 -9.11 -50.55
C ASN A 5 -57.50 -9.22 -52.08
N GLY A 6 -56.96 -10.29 -52.67
CA GLY A 6 -56.46 -11.56 -52.15
C GLY A 6 -56.90 -12.75 -53.02
N TRP A 7 -56.11 -13.83 -52.95
CA TRP A 7 -56.44 -15.25 -53.26
C TRP A 7 -56.66 -15.62 -54.75
N GLY A 8 -56.07 -16.68 -55.31
CA GLY A 8 -55.14 -17.70 -54.82
C GLY A 8 -55.02 -18.89 -55.78
N ARG A 9 -54.00 -19.75 -55.52
CA ARG A 9 -53.95 -21.24 -55.71
C ARG A 9 -54.01 -21.79 -57.16
N PHE A 10 -53.37 -22.88 -57.62
CA PHE A 10 -52.51 -24.02 -57.21
C PHE A 10 -51.86 -24.53 -58.55
N GLY A 11 -50.81 -25.34 -58.70
CA GLY A 11 -49.94 -26.10 -57.81
C GLY A 11 -48.93 -26.95 -58.63
N SER A 12 -47.75 -27.20 -58.00
CA SER A 12 -46.75 -28.31 -58.09
C SER A 12 -46.16 -28.75 -59.44
N ILE A 13 -44.82 -28.94 -59.58
CA ILE A 13 -44.05 -30.14 -59.15
C ILE A 13 -42.58 -29.78 -58.71
N LYS A 14 -42.25 -30.12 -57.44
CA LYS A 14 -41.06 -30.77 -56.77
C LYS A 14 -39.57 -30.69 -57.28
N PRO A 15 -38.55 -30.96 -56.40
CA PRO A 15 -37.49 -29.98 -56.05
C PRO A 15 -36.01 -30.49 -56.06
N HIS A 16 -35.04 -29.59 -55.81
CA HIS A 16 -33.98 -29.61 -54.75
C HIS A 16 -32.80 -28.64 -55.07
N SER A 17 -32.41 -27.82 -54.08
CA SER A 17 -31.22 -26.93 -54.01
C SER A 17 -30.23 -27.51 -52.97
N ALA A 18 -28.95 -27.13 -52.80
CA ALA A 18 -28.27 -25.84 -52.94
C ALA A 18 -26.72 -25.94 -52.78
N ILE A 19 -26.04 -24.78 -52.99
CA ILE A 19 -24.77 -24.27 -52.38
C ILE A 19 -23.40 -24.66 -52.99
N GLY A 20 -22.57 -23.62 -53.26
CA GLY A 20 -21.11 -23.72 -53.14
C GLY A 20 -20.29 -22.69 -53.95
N ALA A 21 -19.93 -21.56 -53.34
CA ALA A 21 -18.90 -20.63 -53.81
C ALA A 21 -17.53 -20.95 -53.17
N CYS A 22 -16.42 -20.90 -53.93
CA CYS A 22 -15.06 -20.65 -53.40
C CYS A 22 -13.99 -20.45 -54.48
N ALA A 23 -12.92 -19.76 -54.07
CA ALA A 23 -11.59 -19.59 -54.70
C ALA A 23 -11.37 -18.40 -55.65
N ALA A 24 -11.10 -17.22 -55.06
CA ALA A 24 -10.31 -16.15 -55.69
C ALA A 24 -9.06 -15.87 -54.84
N ALA A 25 -7.94 -15.66 -55.54
CA ALA A 25 -6.58 -15.57 -55.04
C ALA A 25 -6.35 -14.46 -54.00
N ARG A 26 -5.64 -14.78 -52.91
CA ARG A 26 -5.15 -13.80 -51.94
C ARG A 26 -3.80 -13.25 -52.37
N CYS A 27 -3.80 -12.03 -52.92
CA CYS A 27 -2.63 -11.18 -53.04
C CYS A 27 -2.30 -10.62 -51.64
N ARG A 28 -1.16 -10.99 -51.05
CA ARG A 28 -0.70 -10.45 -49.76
C ARG A 28 -0.11 -9.07 -49.98
N MET A 29 -0.90 -8.02 -49.72
CA MET A 29 -0.39 -6.67 -49.47
C MET A 29 0.46 -6.69 -48.20
N LEU A 30 1.75 -6.38 -48.34
CA LEU A 30 2.63 -6.01 -47.24
C LEU A 30 2.24 -4.59 -46.79
N LEU A 31 1.34 -4.50 -45.81
CA LEU A 31 1.17 -3.30 -45.01
C LEU A 31 2.38 -3.18 -44.08
N VAL A 32 3.35 -2.35 -44.45
CA VAL A 32 4.34 -1.84 -43.50
C VAL A 32 3.59 -0.86 -42.60
N SER A 33 3.09 -1.34 -41.47
CA SER A 33 2.59 -0.47 -40.41
C SER A 33 3.76 0.36 -39.91
N LEU A 34 3.78 1.63 -40.30
CA LEU A 34 4.61 2.64 -39.68
C LEU A 34 4.04 2.89 -38.27
N CYS A 35 4.44 2.08 -37.29
CA CYS A 35 4.24 2.43 -35.89
C CYS A 35 5.10 3.68 -35.64
N ALA A 36 4.47 4.85 -35.73
CA ALA A 36 4.99 6.03 -35.07
C ALA A 36 4.95 5.73 -33.57
N ILE A 37 6.06 5.19 -33.05
CA ILE A 37 6.35 5.27 -31.63
C ILE A 37 6.57 6.75 -31.39
N VAL A 38 5.48 7.46 -31.04
CA VAL A 38 5.62 8.68 -30.27
C VAL A 38 6.17 8.18 -28.94
N GLY A 39 7.50 8.14 -28.86
CA GLY A 39 8.19 8.00 -27.60
C GLY A 39 7.77 9.21 -26.79
N MET A 40 6.75 9.05 -25.96
CA MET A 40 6.67 9.82 -24.73
C MET A 40 7.93 9.45 -23.98
N VAL A 41 8.99 10.23 -24.19
CA VAL A 41 10.06 10.31 -23.22
C VAL A 41 9.32 10.69 -21.94
N PRO A 42 9.25 9.82 -20.91
CA PRO A 42 8.66 10.25 -19.65
C PRO A 42 9.45 11.48 -19.27
N VAL A 43 8.77 12.63 -19.15
CA VAL A 43 9.39 13.82 -18.57
C VAL A 43 9.92 13.32 -17.24
N ALA A 44 11.24 13.32 -17.09
CA ALA A 44 11.87 12.84 -15.88
C ALA A 44 11.24 13.66 -14.75
N GLU A 45 10.39 13.01 -13.95
CA GLU A 45 9.74 13.69 -12.85
C GLU A 45 10.86 14.24 -11.96
N ALA A 46 10.86 15.55 -11.78
CA ALA A 46 11.95 16.22 -11.09
C ALA A 46 11.96 15.71 -9.64
N GLN A 47 13.10 15.16 -9.23
CA GLN A 47 13.37 14.87 -7.83
C GLN A 47 13.09 16.12 -6.97
N SER A 48 12.39 15.92 -5.87
CA SER A 48 11.85 17.05 -5.11
C SER A 48 11.69 16.70 -3.62
N PHE A 49 11.56 17.75 -2.81
CA PHE A 49 11.20 17.65 -1.41
C PHE A 49 10.24 18.78 -1.08
N GLN A 50 9.11 18.47 -0.46
CA GLN A 50 8.14 19.47 -0.03
C GLN A 50 7.56 19.11 1.34
N LEU A 51 7.34 20.13 2.15
CA LEU A 51 6.58 20.03 3.39
C LEU A 51 5.10 20.23 3.06
N VAL A 52 4.23 19.41 3.66
CA VAL A 52 2.77 19.46 3.41
C VAL A 52 2.09 20.60 4.18
N GLY A 53 2.80 21.23 5.12
CA GLY A 53 2.29 22.33 5.93
C GLY A 53 1.46 21.86 7.13
N LEU A 54 0.78 22.81 7.78
CA LEU A 54 -0.01 22.61 9.00
C LEU A 54 -1.33 23.39 8.90
N PRO A 55 -2.43 22.86 9.47
CA PRO A 55 -3.63 23.63 9.71
C PRO A 55 -3.37 24.70 10.77
N PRO A 56 -4.08 25.84 10.71
CA PRO A 56 -4.03 26.86 11.75
C PRO A 56 -4.20 26.27 13.16
N GLY A 57 -3.32 26.64 14.08
CA GLY A 57 -3.37 26.22 15.49
C GLY A 57 -2.79 24.82 15.79
N THR A 58 -2.38 24.06 14.78
CA THR A 58 -1.75 22.74 15.02
C THR A 58 -0.22 22.83 15.08
N ILE A 59 0.37 21.90 15.85
CA ILE A 59 1.82 21.79 16.07
C ILE A 59 2.39 20.43 15.64
N VAL A 60 1.54 19.56 15.10
CA VAL A 60 1.96 18.30 14.50
C VAL A 60 1.15 18.09 13.23
N SER A 61 1.83 17.74 12.15
CA SER A 61 1.25 17.09 10.99
C SER A 61 2.13 15.91 10.59
N THR A 62 1.51 14.79 10.27
CA THR A 62 2.22 13.55 9.92
C THR A 62 1.60 12.96 8.67
N SER A 63 2.38 12.80 7.60
CA SER A 63 1.98 11.97 6.44
C SER A 63 1.92 10.52 6.91
N ARG A 64 0.86 9.80 6.56
CA ARG A 64 0.59 8.41 7.01
C ARG A 64 0.36 7.47 5.84
N GLY A 65 -0.59 7.79 4.96
CA GLY A 65 -0.97 6.95 3.82
C GLY A 65 -0.62 7.58 2.47
N ILE A 66 -0.43 6.74 1.45
CA ILE A 66 -0.12 7.16 0.08
C ILE A 66 -0.85 6.26 -0.92
N SER A 67 -1.37 6.83 -2.02
CA SER A 67 -1.91 6.07 -3.16
C SER A 67 -0.81 5.33 -3.92
N TYR A 68 -1.21 4.40 -4.78
CA TYR A 68 -0.26 3.55 -5.50
C TYR A 68 0.65 4.29 -6.47
N ASP A 69 0.12 5.32 -7.12
CA ASP A 69 0.83 6.23 -8.02
C ASP A 69 1.55 7.37 -7.28
N GLY A 70 1.42 7.45 -5.95
CA GLY A 70 2.00 8.54 -5.15
C GLY A 70 1.32 9.90 -5.28
N SER A 71 0.20 10.02 -6.02
CA SER A 71 -0.46 11.30 -6.29
C SER A 71 -1.38 11.77 -5.17
N VAL A 72 -1.69 10.90 -4.20
CA VAL A 72 -2.54 11.22 -3.05
C VAL A 72 -1.82 10.81 -1.78
N VAL A 73 -1.70 11.73 -0.84
CA VAL A 73 -1.13 11.49 0.49
C VAL A 73 -2.16 11.85 1.54
N SER A 74 -2.29 11.07 2.60
CA SER A 74 -3.15 11.40 3.74
C SER A 74 -2.38 11.42 5.05
N GLY A 75 -2.97 12.01 6.08
CA GLY A 75 -2.30 12.10 7.37
C GLY A 75 -3.15 12.59 8.53
N THR A 76 -2.46 12.81 9.64
CA THR A 76 -3.02 13.31 10.90
C THR A 76 -2.48 14.69 11.25
N SER A 77 -3.22 15.41 12.08
CA SER A 77 -2.77 16.66 12.69
C SER A 77 -3.06 16.64 14.19
N HIS A 78 -2.30 17.39 14.99
CA HIS A 78 -2.55 17.54 16.42
C HIS A 78 -2.36 19.00 16.87
N PHE A 79 -3.23 19.44 17.77
CA PHE A 79 -3.14 20.75 18.41
C PHE A 79 -2.16 20.74 19.59
N GLN A 80 -1.75 21.93 20.02
CA GLN A 80 -0.94 22.09 21.22
C GLN A 80 -1.78 21.77 22.45
N SER A 81 -1.30 20.84 23.28
CA SER A 81 -2.02 20.41 24.49
C SER A 81 -1.76 21.39 25.64
N THR A 82 -2.68 22.34 25.87
CA THR A 82 -2.73 23.14 27.10
C THR A 82 -4.18 23.22 27.59
N PRO A 83 -4.54 22.85 28.84
CA PRO A 83 -3.68 22.51 29.97
C PRO A 83 -3.53 21.00 30.27
N LEU A 84 -4.17 20.09 29.50
CA LEU A 84 -4.07 18.65 29.74
C LEU A 84 -2.89 18.02 28.98
N PRO A 85 -2.21 16.99 29.52
CA PRO A 85 -1.06 16.32 28.89
C PRO A 85 -1.43 15.35 27.75
N VAL A 86 -2.66 15.38 27.24
CA VAL A 86 -3.11 14.50 26.15
C VAL A 86 -3.10 15.27 24.81
N PRO A 87 -2.49 14.72 23.73
CA PRO A 87 -2.53 15.33 22.42
C PRO A 87 -3.98 15.48 21.95
N TYR A 88 -4.44 16.71 21.73
CA TYR A 88 -5.76 16.97 21.18
C TYR A 88 -5.72 16.77 19.67
N TYR A 89 -6.47 15.81 19.15
CA TYR A 89 -6.45 15.45 17.73
C TYR A 89 -7.04 16.57 16.88
N GLY A 90 -6.26 17.01 15.89
CA GLY A 90 -6.70 17.89 14.82
C GLY A 90 -7.45 17.16 13.72
N PRO A 91 -7.83 17.86 12.65
CA PRO A 91 -8.39 17.21 11.48
C PRO A 91 -7.32 16.36 10.80
N GLY A 92 -7.75 15.19 10.35
CA GLY A 92 -7.06 14.41 9.34
C GLY A 92 -7.08 15.19 8.04
N TRP A 93 -6.25 14.80 7.09
CA TRP A 93 -6.09 15.56 5.85
C TRP A 93 -5.69 14.66 4.71
N TYR A 94 -5.90 15.16 3.49
CA TYR A 94 -5.26 14.63 2.30
C TYR A 94 -4.54 15.74 1.54
N TRP A 95 -3.63 15.35 0.64
CA TRP A 95 -2.88 16.23 -0.22
C TRP A 95 -2.86 15.67 -1.65
N THR A 96 -2.88 16.56 -2.63
CA THR A 96 -2.62 16.25 -4.05
C THR A 96 -1.68 17.28 -4.66
N PRO A 97 -0.93 16.95 -5.73
CA PRO A 97 -0.06 17.91 -6.41
C PRO A 97 -0.81 19.15 -6.92
N GLN A 98 -2.03 18.98 -7.42
CA GLN A 98 -2.82 20.06 -8.03
C GLN A 98 -3.65 20.83 -7.00
N GLY A 99 -4.21 20.15 -6.00
CA GLY A 99 -5.11 20.75 -5.01
C GLY A 99 -4.42 21.18 -3.71
N GLY A 100 -3.17 20.76 -3.49
CA GLY A 100 -2.50 20.94 -2.22
C GLY A 100 -3.21 20.17 -1.10
N ARG A 101 -3.04 20.65 0.13
CA ARG A 101 -3.60 20.06 1.35
C ARG A 101 -5.07 20.45 1.52
N VAL A 102 -5.89 19.47 1.90
CA VAL A 102 -7.28 19.62 2.29
C VAL A 102 -7.52 18.91 3.63
N ASP A 103 -7.97 19.66 4.64
CA ASP A 103 -8.31 19.13 5.95
C ASP A 103 -9.73 18.56 5.95
N LEU A 104 -9.90 17.39 6.55
CA LEU A 104 -11.16 16.64 6.61
C LEU A 104 -12.09 17.25 7.65
N ALA A 105 -13.27 17.63 7.17
CA ALA A 105 -14.40 18.06 7.98
C ALA A 105 -15.71 17.73 7.25
N GLY A 106 -16.83 17.76 7.96
CA GLY A 106 -18.15 17.63 7.34
C GLY A 106 -19.00 16.48 7.90
N PRO A 107 -20.15 16.22 7.28
CA PRO A 107 -21.11 15.22 7.74
C PRO A 107 -20.54 13.80 7.66
N GLY A 108 -20.94 12.94 8.60
CA GLY A 108 -20.50 11.55 8.69
C GLY A 108 -19.26 11.31 9.57
N PHE A 109 -18.58 12.37 10.01
CA PHE A 109 -17.53 12.29 11.03
C PHE A 109 -18.07 12.54 12.45
N MET A 110 -17.42 11.96 13.45
CA MET A 110 -17.76 12.10 14.88
C MET A 110 -16.87 13.15 15.58
N GLY A 111 -16.52 14.24 14.87
CA GLY A 111 -15.62 15.27 15.39
C GLY A 111 -14.22 15.20 14.77
N ASN A 112 -13.19 15.09 15.60
CA ASN A 112 -11.80 14.99 15.12
C ASN A 112 -11.61 13.76 14.23
N THR A 113 -10.65 13.84 13.32
CA THR A 113 -10.38 12.79 12.33
C THR A 113 -8.88 12.51 12.28
N GLY A 114 -8.51 11.25 12.06
CA GLY A 114 -7.15 10.87 11.73
C GLY A 114 -7.18 9.99 10.50
N SER A 115 -6.54 10.42 9.40
CA SER A 115 -6.42 9.61 8.20
C SER A 115 -5.09 8.85 8.21
N TYR A 116 -5.16 7.54 8.06
CA TYR A 116 -4.01 6.64 8.18
C TYR A 116 -3.69 5.91 6.87
N GLY A 117 -4.70 5.63 6.04
CA GLY A 117 -4.54 4.92 4.77
C GLY A 117 -5.25 5.61 3.61
N VAL A 118 -4.80 5.30 2.40
CA VAL A 118 -5.35 5.75 1.12
C VAL A 118 -5.55 4.50 0.26
N SER A 119 -6.66 4.41 -0.48
CA SER A 119 -6.84 3.37 -1.49
C SER A 119 -5.85 3.52 -2.63
N GLY A 120 -5.65 2.44 -3.37
CA GLY A 120 -4.73 2.42 -4.49
C GLY A 120 -4.99 3.46 -5.56
N ASP A 121 -6.26 3.62 -5.92
CA ASP A 121 -6.76 4.61 -6.87
C ASP A 121 -6.80 6.04 -6.31
N GLY A 122 -6.48 6.23 -5.03
CA GLY A 122 -6.46 7.53 -4.37
C GLY A 122 -7.84 8.10 -4.01
N ASN A 123 -8.94 7.39 -4.30
CA ASN A 123 -10.30 7.92 -4.12
C ASN A 123 -10.81 7.78 -2.68
N MET A 124 -10.41 6.73 -1.97
CA MET A 124 -10.87 6.43 -0.62
C MET A 124 -9.77 6.70 0.40
N LEU A 125 -10.15 7.33 1.51
CA LEU A 125 -9.32 7.46 2.71
C LEU A 125 -9.89 6.58 3.81
N VAL A 126 -9.02 5.95 4.59
CA VAL A 126 -9.44 5.23 5.80
C VAL A 126 -8.76 5.80 7.03
N GLY A 127 -9.44 5.72 8.16
CA GLY A 127 -8.95 6.32 9.38
C GLY A 127 -9.78 6.04 10.61
N GLU A 128 -9.69 6.93 11.58
CA GLU A 128 -10.54 6.98 12.77
C GLU A 128 -11.16 8.37 12.96
N THR A 129 -12.35 8.43 13.56
CA THR A 129 -12.98 9.68 13.96
C THR A 129 -13.56 9.60 15.37
N GLY A 130 -13.67 10.73 16.06
CA GLY A 130 -14.18 10.79 17.43
C GLY A 130 -13.17 10.39 18.48
N ALA A 131 -11.87 10.40 18.18
CA ALA A 131 -10.80 10.13 19.14
C ALA A 131 -10.39 11.38 19.97
N ALA A 132 -11.36 12.15 20.46
CA ALA A 132 -11.08 13.46 21.07
C ALA A 132 -10.35 13.35 22.43
N LEU A 133 -10.62 12.29 23.19
CA LEU A 133 -10.05 11.98 24.50
C LEU A 133 -9.74 10.48 24.60
N LEU A 134 -9.01 10.08 25.65
CA LEU A 134 -8.56 8.71 25.88
C LEU A 134 -9.67 7.66 25.92
N ASP A 135 -10.91 8.03 26.25
CA ASP A 135 -12.08 7.13 26.34
C ASP A 135 -13.17 7.49 25.34
N SER A 136 -12.86 8.34 24.35
CA SER A 136 -13.85 8.70 23.33
C SER A 136 -14.18 7.52 22.42
N PRO A 137 -15.45 7.38 21.96
CA PRO A 137 -15.91 6.25 21.14
C PRO A 137 -15.38 6.38 19.70
N ALA A 138 -14.06 6.27 19.54
CA ALA A 138 -13.39 6.40 18.26
C ALA A 138 -13.83 5.29 17.30
N GLN A 139 -14.29 5.65 16.12
CA GLN A 139 -14.73 4.69 15.11
C GLN A 139 -13.91 4.80 13.83
N ALA A 140 -13.59 3.64 13.28
CA ALA A 140 -13.02 3.53 11.96
C ALA A 140 -14.00 4.09 10.93
N TYR A 141 -13.47 4.82 9.95
CA TYR A 141 -14.24 5.35 8.84
C TYR A 141 -13.59 5.00 7.50
N ARG A 142 -14.40 5.03 6.43
CA ARG A 142 -13.92 5.28 5.06
C ARG A 142 -14.52 6.58 4.53
N TYR A 143 -13.75 7.34 3.77
CA TYR A 143 -14.14 8.63 3.22
C TYR A 143 -13.86 8.66 1.72
N ASP A 144 -14.91 8.89 0.94
CA ASP A 144 -14.84 9.02 -0.50
C ASP A 144 -14.52 10.48 -0.87
N ARG A 145 -13.34 10.71 -1.43
CA ARG A 145 -12.87 12.04 -1.85
C ARG A 145 -13.60 12.58 -3.06
N THR A 146 -14.26 11.73 -3.85
CA THR A 146 -14.99 12.13 -5.06
C THR A 146 -16.38 12.65 -4.74
N THR A 147 -17.01 12.12 -3.69
CA THR A 147 -18.36 12.51 -3.24
C THR A 147 -18.34 13.35 -1.95
N GLY A 148 -17.21 13.37 -1.24
CA GLY A 148 -17.06 14.05 0.04
C GLY A 148 -17.81 13.37 1.19
N GLN A 149 -18.16 12.09 1.06
CA GLN A 149 -18.97 11.36 2.03
C GLN A 149 -18.11 10.47 2.93
N ALA A 150 -18.34 10.57 4.24
CA ALA A 150 -17.77 9.66 5.24
C ALA A 150 -18.77 8.58 5.64
N GLN A 151 -18.29 7.35 5.75
CA GLN A 151 -19.03 6.22 6.31
C GLN A 151 -18.28 5.69 7.54
N LEU A 152 -18.99 5.63 8.67
CA LEU A 152 -18.53 4.92 9.85
C LEU A 152 -18.65 3.42 9.62
N LEU A 153 -17.58 2.69 9.92
CA LEU A 153 -17.54 1.25 9.71
C LEU A 153 -18.13 0.50 10.91
N GLY A 154 -17.97 1.04 12.13
CA GLY A 154 -18.24 0.34 13.40
C GLY A 154 -16.97 -0.30 13.98
N TYR A 155 -17.12 -1.38 14.75
CA TYR A 155 -16.02 -2.10 15.41
C TYR A 155 -16.38 -3.58 15.61
N ASN A 156 -15.40 -4.41 15.97
CA ASN A 156 -15.63 -5.82 16.32
C ASN A 156 -16.60 -5.97 17.51
N ALA A 157 -17.43 -7.00 17.47
CA ALA A 157 -18.30 -7.35 18.60
C ALA A 157 -17.48 -7.57 19.88
N GLY A 158 -17.94 -7.00 21.00
CA GLY A 158 -17.23 -7.02 22.29
C GLY A 158 -16.23 -5.87 22.49
N TYR A 159 -15.92 -5.11 21.44
CA TYR A 159 -15.14 -3.87 21.52
C TYR A 159 -16.07 -2.66 21.43
N GLY A 160 -15.53 -1.47 21.65
CA GLY A 160 -16.31 -0.24 21.46
C GLY A 160 -15.58 0.87 20.69
N ARG A 161 -14.38 0.57 20.17
CA ARG A 161 -13.60 1.50 19.37
C ARG A 161 -12.84 0.80 18.24
N SER A 162 -12.48 1.54 17.21
CA SER A 162 -11.73 1.00 16.07
C SER A 162 -10.95 2.07 15.30
N ARG A 163 -9.90 1.61 14.62
CA ARG A 163 -9.09 2.40 13.69
C ARG A 163 -8.80 1.57 12.44
N ALA A 164 -9.09 2.12 11.27
CA ALA A 164 -8.62 1.57 10.00
C ALA A 164 -7.30 2.23 9.61
N VAL A 165 -6.32 1.42 9.18
CA VAL A 165 -4.95 1.89 8.84
C VAL A 165 -4.58 1.66 7.38
N ALA A 166 -5.26 0.75 6.68
CA ALA A 166 -4.98 0.42 5.28
C ALA A 166 -6.25 0.10 4.49
N ALA A 167 -6.21 0.31 3.18
CA ALA A 167 -7.32 0.09 2.26
C ALA A 167 -6.86 -0.67 0.99
N SER A 168 -7.76 -1.43 0.37
CA SER A 168 -7.55 -2.07 -0.94
C SER A 168 -7.43 -1.05 -2.07
N ALA A 169 -7.15 -1.52 -3.29
CA ALA A 169 -6.96 -0.68 -4.47
C ALA A 169 -8.15 0.26 -4.75
N ASP A 170 -9.36 -0.24 -4.53
CA ASP A 170 -10.64 0.44 -4.75
C ASP A 170 -11.27 0.97 -3.44
N GLY A 171 -10.64 0.71 -2.29
CA GLY A 171 -11.18 1.06 -0.97
C GLY A 171 -12.43 0.28 -0.54
N SER A 172 -12.78 -0.82 -1.21
CA SER A 172 -13.89 -1.70 -0.79
C SER A 172 -13.55 -2.58 0.42
N VAL A 173 -12.26 -2.72 0.73
CA VAL A 173 -11.73 -3.42 1.89
C VAL A 173 -10.88 -2.47 2.73
N ALA A 174 -11.05 -2.52 4.05
CA ALA A 174 -10.22 -1.81 5.01
C ALA A 174 -9.66 -2.79 6.06
N ALA A 175 -8.43 -2.57 6.51
CA ALA A 175 -7.82 -3.34 7.58
C ALA A 175 -7.37 -2.42 8.73
N GLY A 176 -7.42 -2.94 9.95
CA GLY A 176 -7.03 -2.20 11.14
C GLY A 176 -7.25 -3.02 12.40
N PHE A 177 -7.59 -2.35 13.49
CA PHE A 177 -7.85 -3.01 14.76
C PHE A 177 -8.96 -2.33 15.56
N SER A 178 -9.66 -3.13 16.36
CA SER A 178 -10.60 -2.68 17.38
C SER A 178 -9.92 -2.68 18.75
N PHE A 179 -10.34 -1.77 19.63
CA PHE A 179 -9.81 -1.64 20.99
C PHE A 179 -10.94 -1.40 21.98
N GLU A 180 -10.74 -1.86 23.22
CA GLU A 180 -11.76 -1.82 24.29
C GLU A 180 -12.09 -0.38 24.69
N ASN A 181 -13.21 -0.14 25.38
CA ASN A 181 -13.64 1.21 25.78
C ASN A 181 -12.77 1.81 26.89
N GLU A 182 -12.31 0.99 27.83
CA GLU A 182 -11.52 1.41 28.99
C GLU A 182 -10.14 0.76 28.94
N GLY A 183 -9.09 1.57 28.78
CA GLY A 183 -7.71 1.09 28.61
C GLY A 183 -7.31 0.82 27.16
N MET A 184 -6.00 0.81 26.92
CA MET A 184 -5.36 0.54 25.61
C MET A 184 -4.70 -0.86 25.60
N THR A 185 -5.15 -1.76 26.46
CA THR A 185 -4.42 -2.99 26.80
C THR A 185 -4.72 -4.13 25.83
N PHE A 186 -5.91 -4.15 25.24
CA PHE A 186 -6.37 -5.22 24.35
C PHE A 186 -6.86 -4.64 23.03
N THR A 187 -6.25 -5.10 21.94
CA THR A 187 -6.67 -4.77 20.57
C THR A 187 -6.84 -6.05 19.78
N GLN A 188 -7.67 -5.98 18.75
CA GLN A 188 -7.85 -7.11 17.86
C GLN A 188 -7.94 -6.69 16.41
N ALA A 189 -7.08 -7.30 15.61
CA ALA A 189 -7.00 -7.12 14.18
C ALA A 189 -8.35 -7.43 13.51
N PHE A 190 -8.72 -6.59 12.56
CA PHE A 190 -9.90 -6.79 11.73
C PHE A 190 -9.56 -6.64 10.25
N ARG A 191 -10.43 -7.23 9.43
CA ARG A 191 -10.66 -6.93 8.04
C ARG A 191 -12.13 -6.53 7.88
N TRP A 192 -12.38 -5.38 7.27
CA TRP A 192 -13.73 -4.91 6.95
C TRP A 192 -13.93 -4.97 5.44
N THR A 193 -15.10 -5.39 5.00
CA THR A 193 -15.50 -5.33 3.59
C THR A 193 -16.83 -4.65 3.44
N GLU A 194 -17.04 -3.96 2.33
CA GLU A 194 -18.33 -3.35 2.03
C GLU A 194 -19.48 -4.37 1.97
N ALA A 195 -19.22 -5.57 1.42
CA ALA A 195 -20.24 -6.61 1.28
C ALA A 195 -20.52 -7.38 2.58
N GLY A 196 -19.51 -7.55 3.45
CA GLY A 196 -19.57 -8.46 4.60
C GLY A 196 -19.44 -7.79 5.97
N GLY A 197 -19.13 -6.50 6.04
CA GLY A 197 -18.87 -5.81 7.29
C GLY A 197 -17.58 -6.26 7.97
N PHE A 198 -17.55 -6.20 9.30
CA PHE A 198 -16.39 -6.56 10.14
C PHE A 198 -16.14 -8.06 10.19
N GLN A 199 -14.89 -8.43 9.94
CA GLN A 199 -14.34 -9.76 10.19
C GLN A 199 -13.21 -9.63 11.20
N ASN A 200 -13.41 -10.24 12.36
CA ASN A 200 -12.40 -10.37 13.39
C ASN A 200 -11.36 -11.41 12.98
N LEU A 201 -10.08 -11.08 13.08
CA LEU A 201 -9.00 -11.97 12.64
C LEU A 201 -8.46 -12.87 13.77
N GLY A 202 -8.76 -12.54 15.03
CA GLY A 202 -8.27 -13.29 16.19
C GLY A 202 -6.81 -12.97 16.56
N PHE A 203 -6.12 -13.99 17.06
CA PHE A 203 -4.73 -13.95 17.50
C PHE A 203 -3.95 -15.11 16.89
N THR A 204 -2.63 -15.00 16.77
CA THR A 204 -1.78 -16.08 16.24
C THR A 204 -1.63 -17.25 17.22
N ARG A 205 -1.84 -17.01 18.52
CA ARG A 205 -1.72 -18.01 19.59
C ARG A 205 -2.83 -17.84 20.62
N PRO A 206 -3.27 -18.92 21.31
CA PRO A 206 -4.26 -18.82 22.39
C PRO A 206 -3.83 -17.94 23.58
N THR A 207 -2.52 -17.77 23.78
CA THR A 207 -1.88 -16.98 24.83
C THR A 207 -1.71 -15.50 24.48
N HIS A 208 -1.89 -15.14 23.21
CA HIS A 208 -1.84 -13.75 22.78
C HIS A 208 -3.15 -13.04 23.12
N GLY A 209 -3.03 -11.78 23.56
CA GLY A 209 -4.17 -10.91 23.90
C GLY A 209 -4.24 -9.64 23.04
N HIS A 210 -3.29 -9.46 22.12
CA HIS A 210 -3.20 -8.27 21.29
C HIS A 210 -2.93 -8.64 19.85
N SER A 211 -3.64 -8.02 18.91
CA SER A 211 -3.33 -8.09 17.48
C SER A 211 -3.70 -6.80 16.75
N GLU A 212 -2.89 -6.44 15.76
CA GLU A 212 -3.12 -5.30 14.88
C GLU A 212 -2.84 -5.65 13.43
N SER A 213 -3.74 -5.30 12.53
CA SER A 213 -3.48 -5.28 11.09
C SER A 213 -2.70 -4.01 10.74
N THR A 214 -1.65 -4.12 9.93
CA THR A 214 -0.80 -2.98 9.50
C THR A 214 -0.93 -2.67 8.01
N ALA A 215 -1.26 -3.66 7.18
CA ALA A 215 -1.50 -3.46 5.74
C ALA A 215 -2.50 -4.48 5.16
N VAL A 216 -3.04 -4.16 3.99
CA VAL A 216 -3.91 -5.03 3.19
C VAL A 216 -3.51 -4.98 1.72
N SER A 217 -3.59 -6.11 1.02
CA SER A 217 -3.27 -6.21 -0.42
C SER A 217 -4.27 -5.45 -1.29
N ALA A 218 -3.89 -5.21 -2.54
CA ALA A 218 -4.66 -4.45 -3.51
C ALA A 218 -6.02 -5.08 -3.83
N ASP A 219 -6.09 -6.40 -3.88
CA ASP A 219 -7.32 -7.17 -4.05
C ASP A 219 -8.10 -7.35 -2.72
N GLY A 220 -7.57 -6.85 -1.61
CA GLY A 220 -8.18 -6.98 -0.29
C GLY A 220 -8.13 -8.38 0.29
N ALA A 221 -7.42 -9.34 -0.31
CA ALA A 221 -7.45 -10.75 0.09
C ALA A 221 -6.45 -11.10 1.20
N THR A 222 -5.32 -10.40 1.28
CA THR A 222 -4.26 -10.65 2.26
C THR A 222 -4.16 -9.48 3.23
N VAL A 223 -4.14 -9.79 4.53
CA VAL A 223 -3.90 -8.81 5.61
C VAL A 223 -2.66 -9.22 6.37
N VAL A 224 -1.75 -8.29 6.65
CA VAL A 224 -0.59 -8.56 7.50
C VAL A 224 -0.61 -7.70 8.73
N GLY A 225 0.17 -8.10 9.73
CA GLY A 225 0.29 -7.37 10.96
C GLY A 225 1.09 -8.13 11.99
N TYR A 226 0.78 -7.91 13.25
CA TYR A 226 1.39 -8.65 14.34
C TYR A 226 0.40 -8.98 15.45
N SER A 227 0.74 -10.01 16.21
CA SER A 227 0.06 -10.39 17.44
C SER A 227 1.07 -10.52 18.56
N LEU A 228 0.70 -10.15 19.78
CA LEU A 228 1.60 -10.05 20.93
C LEU A 228 1.03 -10.80 22.14
N GLY A 229 1.91 -11.52 22.84
CA GLY A 229 1.70 -12.12 24.15
C GLY A 229 2.90 -11.91 25.07
N LEU A 230 2.95 -12.65 26.18
CA LEU A 230 4.06 -12.60 27.14
C LEU A 230 5.33 -13.25 26.58
N GLU A 231 5.18 -14.16 25.62
CA GLU A 231 6.24 -14.93 24.97
C GLU A 231 6.96 -14.18 23.83
N GLY A 232 6.45 -13.03 23.41
CA GLY A 232 6.94 -12.28 22.25
C GLY A 232 5.84 -11.91 21.27
N SER A 233 6.25 -11.40 20.10
CA SER A 233 5.35 -11.00 19.03
C SER A 233 5.51 -11.90 17.80
N ASP A 234 4.39 -12.27 17.18
CA ASP A 234 4.37 -12.93 15.89
C ASP A 234 3.96 -11.94 14.80
N ALA A 235 4.80 -11.78 13.79
CA ALA A 235 4.33 -11.26 12.52
C ALA A 235 3.38 -12.28 11.87
N PHE A 236 2.27 -11.82 11.31
CA PHE A 236 1.31 -12.70 10.64
C PHE A 236 0.98 -12.25 9.22
N ALA A 237 0.58 -13.21 8.40
CA ALA A 237 -0.18 -13.01 7.17
C ALA A 237 -1.51 -13.78 7.30
N TRP A 238 -2.62 -13.10 7.04
CA TRP A 238 -3.97 -13.64 7.10
C TRP A 238 -4.58 -13.69 5.70
N THR A 239 -5.26 -14.79 5.40
CA THR A 239 -6.14 -14.90 4.24
C THR A 239 -7.47 -15.54 4.65
N PRO A 240 -8.56 -15.38 3.89
CA PRO A 240 -9.84 -16.02 4.19
C PRO A 240 -9.76 -17.56 4.26
N THR A 241 -8.82 -18.18 3.53
CA THR A 241 -8.71 -19.64 3.43
C THR A 241 -7.82 -20.23 4.52
N THR A 242 -6.77 -19.53 4.93
CA THR A 242 -5.78 -20.04 5.89
C THR A 242 -5.96 -19.50 7.30
N GLY A 243 -6.69 -18.41 7.48
CA GLY A 243 -6.64 -17.63 8.72
C GLY A 243 -5.24 -17.03 8.94
N MET A 244 -4.93 -16.67 10.19
CA MET A 244 -3.62 -16.11 10.56
C MET A 244 -2.53 -17.19 10.48
N THR A 245 -1.55 -16.97 9.60
CA THR A 245 -0.33 -17.76 9.49
C THR A 245 0.84 -16.95 10.03
N ILE A 246 1.64 -17.54 10.93
CA ILE A 246 2.83 -16.89 11.50
C ILE A 246 3.94 -16.84 10.43
N LEU A 247 4.53 -15.66 10.25
CA LEU A 247 5.71 -15.46 9.41
C LEU A 247 6.98 -15.83 10.19
N PRO A 248 7.99 -16.43 9.53
CA PRO A 248 9.21 -16.85 10.21
C PRO A 248 9.95 -15.66 10.83
N ALA A 249 10.63 -15.89 11.95
CA ALA A 249 11.54 -14.93 12.58
C ALA A 249 13.00 -15.24 12.22
N LEU A 250 13.92 -14.29 12.43
CA LEU A 250 15.35 -14.57 12.29
C LEU A 250 15.79 -15.61 13.33
N PRO A 251 16.79 -16.46 13.05
CA PRO A 251 17.27 -17.46 13.99
C PRO A 251 17.61 -16.86 15.37
N GLY A 252 17.06 -17.46 16.43
CA GLY A 252 17.25 -17.00 17.81
C GLY A 252 16.36 -15.82 18.22
N SER A 253 15.54 -15.28 17.32
CA SER A 253 14.53 -14.28 17.66
C SER A 253 13.23 -14.95 18.10
N ILE A 254 12.62 -14.41 19.15
CA ILE A 254 11.27 -14.77 19.62
C ILE A 254 10.22 -13.72 19.25
N SER A 255 10.63 -12.61 18.61
CA SER A 255 9.75 -11.51 18.23
C SER A 255 9.98 -11.06 16.80
N ASN A 256 8.91 -10.90 16.04
CA ASN A 256 8.87 -10.24 14.74
C ASN A 256 7.56 -9.48 14.55
N ILE A 257 7.57 -8.51 13.63
CA ILE A 257 6.41 -7.65 13.33
C ILE A 257 6.40 -7.37 11.83
N ALA A 258 5.24 -7.58 11.16
CA ALA A 258 5.02 -7.13 9.78
C ALA A 258 4.38 -5.73 9.79
N LEU A 259 4.92 -4.82 8.98
CA LEU A 259 4.55 -3.39 8.99
C LEU A 259 4.06 -2.87 7.65
N GLY A 260 4.44 -3.52 6.55
CA GLY A 260 4.03 -3.13 5.21
C GLY A 260 4.14 -4.31 4.25
N MET A 261 3.52 -4.17 3.07
CA MET A 261 3.60 -5.15 1.99
C MET A 261 3.56 -4.43 0.64
N ASN A 262 3.99 -5.11 -0.42
CA ASN A 262 3.65 -4.70 -1.78
C ASN A 262 2.20 -5.07 -2.14
N SER A 263 1.76 -4.62 -3.32
CA SER A 263 0.35 -4.69 -3.69
C SER A 263 -0.26 -6.08 -3.79
N ASP A 264 0.52 -7.09 -4.19
CA ASP A 264 0.07 -8.47 -4.32
C ASP A 264 0.44 -9.35 -3.11
N ALA A 265 1.00 -8.73 -2.07
CA ALA A 265 1.52 -9.38 -0.86
C ALA A 265 2.62 -10.43 -1.10
N SER A 266 3.27 -10.44 -2.27
CA SER A 266 4.44 -11.30 -2.52
C SER A 266 5.69 -10.86 -1.75
N LEU A 267 5.73 -9.59 -1.34
CA LEU A 267 6.73 -8.99 -0.46
C LEU A 267 6.06 -8.41 0.78
N ILE A 268 6.54 -8.78 1.96
CA ILE A 268 6.14 -8.20 3.24
C ILE A 268 7.40 -7.68 3.92
N VAL A 269 7.34 -6.53 4.59
CA VAL A 269 8.49 -5.94 5.28
C VAL A 269 8.16 -5.61 6.74
N GLY A 270 9.20 -5.58 7.57
CA GLY A 270 9.04 -5.29 8.98
C GLY A 270 10.34 -5.37 9.76
N LEU A 271 10.25 -5.92 10.97
CA LEU A 271 11.42 -6.13 11.85
C LEU A 271 11.41 -7.48 12.56
N SER A 272 12.58 -7.96 12.96
CA SER A 272 12.75 -9.14 13.80
C SER A 272 13.84 -8.93 14.87
N GLY A 273 13.61 -9.47 16.06
CA GLY A 273 14.57 -9.50 17.17
C GLY A 273 14.49 -8.29 18.10
N ALA A 274 15.01 -8.47 19.32
CA ALA A 274 15.04 -7.43 20.36
C ALA A 274 15.93 -6.23 20.00
N THR A 275 16.92 -6.43 19.12
CA THR A 275 17.76 -5.35 18.59
C THR A 275 17.18 -4.69 17.34
N SER A 276 16.01 -5.14 16.86
CA SER A 276 15.37 -4.69 15.62
C SER A 276 16.27 -4.80 14.40
N ARG A 277 16.08 -5.87 13.63
CA ARG A 277 16.63 -6.04 12.28
C ARG A 277 15.53 -5.83 11.27
N ALA A 278 15.73 -4.94 10.31
CA ALA A 278 14.84 -4.81 9.17
C ALA A 278 14.84 -6.11 8.37
N VAL A 279 13.65 -6.63 8.07
CA VAL A 279 13.50 -7.89 7.36
C VAL A 279 12.48 -7.76 6.24
N MET A 280 12.61 -8.62 5.25
CA MET A 280 11.67 -8.83 4.17
C MET A 280 11.27 -10.30 4.11
N TRP A 281 9.99 -10.59 4.03
CA TRP A 281 9.48 -11.91 3.72
C TRP A 281 9.16 -12.01 2.24
N GLN A 282 9.71 -13.02 1.58
CA GLN A 282 9.50 -13.31 0.16
C GLN A 282 9.46 -14.82 -0.03
N GLY A 283 8.43 -15.34 -0.71
CA GLY A 283 8.30 -16.77 -0.99
C GLY A 283 8.32 -17.66 0.27
N GLY A 284 7.77 -17.15 1.38
CA GLY A 284 7.75 -17.85 2.68
C GLY A 284 9.09 -17.84 3.45
N SER A 285 10.14 -17.23 2.90
CA SER A 285 11.45 -17.10 3.55
C SER A 285 11.63 -15.70 4.12
N ILE A 286 12.40 -15.59 5.21
CA ILE A 286 12.82 -14.30 5.80
C ILE A 286 14.21 -13.91 5.28
N ILE A 287 14.36 -12.66 4.87
CA ILE A 287 15.59 -12.04 4.39
C ILE A 287 15.94 -10.91 5.35
N ASP A 288 17.17 -10.92 5.89
CA ASP A 288 17.72 -9.81 6.68
C ASP A 288 18.21 -8.71 5.73
N LEU A 289 17.68 -7.50 5.87
CA LEU A 289 18.06 -6.33 5.06
C LEU A 289 19.32 -5.62 5.58
N GLY A 290 19.92 -6.14 6.66
CA GLY A 290 21.16 -5.67 7.22
C GLY A 290 21.03 -4.38 8.04
N LEU A 291 22.18 -3.77 8.32
CA LEU A 291 22.32 -2.55 9.11
C LEU A 291 23.03 -1.47 8.30
N ALA A 292 22.71 -0.20 8.58
CA ALA A 292 23.52 0.91 8.09
C ALA A 292 24.83 1.00 8.89
N THR A 293 25.90 1.46 8.23
CA THR A 293 27.18 1.71 8.91
C THR A 293 26.99 2.71 10.05
N GLY A 294 27.39 2.33 11.26
CA GLY A 294 27.25 3.17 12.46
C GLY A 294 25.89 3.10 13.16
N PHE A 295 24.94 2.30 12.66
CA PHE A 295 23.61 2.13 13.27
C PHE A 295 23.40 0.66 13.70
N PRO A 296 23.29 0.35 15.00
CA PRO A 296 23.09 -1.01 15.48
C PRO A 296 21.68 -1.58 15.24
N ARG A 297 20.71 -0.77 14.80
CA ARG A 297 19.32 -1.19 14.57
C ARG A 297 18.77 -0.72 13.22
N SER A 298 17.88 -1.52 12.63
CA SER A 298 17.15 -1.18 11.41
C SER A 298 15.69 -1.66 11.50
N ARG A 299 14.79 -0.94 10.81
CA ARG A 299 13.37 -1.27 10.69
C ARG A 299 12.88 -0.91 9.30
N ALA A 300 12.25 -1.85 8.61
CA ALA A 300 11.53 -1.58 7.36
C ALA A 300 10.06 -1.28 7.65
N VAL A 301 9.50 -0.28 6.96
CA VAL A 301 8.12 0.20 7.16
C VAL A 301 7.28 0.00 5.91
N ALA A 302 7.82 0.30 4.72
CA ALA A 302 7.12 0.12 3.46
C ALA A 302 8.10 -0.28 2.34
N VAL A 303 7.57 -0.85 1.26
CA VAL A 303 8.32 -1.42 0.14
C VAL A 303 7.61 -1.12 -1.18
N SER A 304 8.37 -0.83 -2.25
CA SER A 304 7.85 -0.71 -3.62
C SER A 304 7.38 -2.06 -4.17
N ASP A 305 6.59 -2.05 -5.23
CA ASP A 305 5.98 -3.28 -5.77
C ASP A 305 7.03 -4.30 -6.27
N ASP A 306 8.13 -3.78 -6.82
CA ASP A 306 9.27 -4.56 -7.29
C ASP A 306 10.33 -4.86 -6.21
N GLY A 307 10.14 -4.36 -4.98
CA GLY A 307 11.08 -4.52 -3.88
C GLY A 307 12.39 -3.74 -4.00
N SER A 308 12.55 -2.89 -5.04
CA SER A 308 13.78 -2.14 -5.28
C SER A 308 14.01 -1.01 -4.28
N VAL A 309 12.93 -0.47 -3.68
CA VAL A 309 12.97 0.57 -2.66
C VAL A 309 12.25 0.10 -1.41
N VAL A 310 12.99 0.06 -0.30
CA VAL A 310 12.42 -0.14 1.03
C VAL A 310 12.69 1.11 1.86
N VAL A 311 11.68 1.59 2.57
CA VAL A 311 11.81 2.77 3.44
C VAL A 311 11.58 2.38 4.90
N GLY A 312 12.24 3.10 5.80
CA GLY A 312 12.07 2.87 7.22
C GLY A 312 13.01 3.72 8.06
N GLN A 313 13.58 3.11 9.09
CA GLN A 313 14.39 3.79 10.09
C GLN A 313 15.65 3.00 10.44
N VAL A 314 16.72 3.73 10.74
CA VAL A 314 17.93 3.22 11.39
C VAL A 314 18.16 3.98 12.70
N ASP A 315 18.63 3.29 13.74
CA ASP A 315 18.80 3.87 15.07
C ASP A 315 20.21 3.60 15.62
N GLY A 316 20.81 4.67 16.15
CA GLY A 316 22.14 4.75 16.77
C GLY A 316 22.17 4.37 18.26
N GLY A 317 21.01 4.11 18.88
CA GLY A 317 20.85 3.71 20.28
C GLY A 317 20.61 4.88 21.25
N LEU A 318 21.35 5.99 21.12
CA LEU A 318 21.26 7.18 21.98
C LEU A 318 20.67 8.42 21.28
N THR A 319 20.36 8.31 19.98
CA THR A 319 19.80 9.38 19.15
C THR A 319 18.41 9.00 18.65
N ASN A 320 17.58 9.97 18.31
CA ASN A 320 16.30 9.71 17.66
C ASN A 320 16.48 8.83 16.40
N PRO A 321 15.54 7.92 16.10
CA PRO A 321 15.58 7.13 14.87
C PRO A 321 15.71 8.06 13.65
N THR A 322 16.56 7.66 12.71
CA THR A 322 16.84 8.41 11.49
C THR A 322 16.08 7.78 10.32
N ALA A 323 15.30 8.58 9.59
CA ALA A 323 14.66 8.14 8.36
C ALA A 323 15.70 7.60 7.37
N ALA A 324 15.47 6.41 6.82
CA ALA A 324 16.41 5.74 5.94
C ALA A 324 15.74 5.06 4.76
N ILE A 325 16.48 4.98 3.67
CA ILE A 325 16.13 4.26 2.44
C ILE A 325 17.07 3.09 2.29
N TRP A 326 16.55 1.96 1.85
CA TRP A 326 17.30 0.77 1.49
C TRP A 326 17.07 0.43 0.02
N THR A 327 18.15 0.06 -0.64
CA THR A 327 18.16 -0.56 -1.97
C THR A 327 19.14 -1.72 -1.97
N ALA A 328 19.03 -2.61 -2.95
CA ALA A 328 19.99 -3.70 -3.12
C ALA A 328 21.43 -3.20 -3.39
N ASP A 329 21.57 -2.03 -4.03
CA ASP A 329 22.86 -1.50 -4.48
C ASP A 329 23.73 -0.98 -3.33
N PHE A 330 23.11 -0.35 -2.32
CA PHE A 330 23.86 0.32 -1.24
C PHE A 330 23.38 -0.04 0.17
N GLY A 331 22.38 -0.90 0.33
CA GLY A 331 21.80 -1.22 1.64
C GLY A 331 21.12 -0.02 2.29
N TRP A 332 21.10 0.04 3.62
CA TRP A 332 20.48 1.15 4.36
C TRP A 332 21.34 2.42 4.32
N ARG A 333 20.74 3.53 3.89
CA ARG A 333 21.34 4.87 3.88
C ARG A 333 20.38 5.90 4.51
N PRO A 334 20.87 6.82 5.37
CA PRO A 334 20.05 7.93 5.86
C PRO A 334 19.43 8.74 4.70
N LEU A 335 18.11 8.96 4.75
CA LEU A 335 17.35 9.56 3.64
C LEU A 335 17.86 10.95 3.28
N ARG A 336 18.20 11.78 4.28
CA ARG A 336 18.79 13.12 4.05
C ARG A 336 20.04 13.04 3.17
N GLN A 337 20.94 12.09 3.46
CA GLN A 337 22.18 11.93 2.70
C GLN A 337 21.89 11.47 1.27
N TYR A 338 20.92 10.58 1.09
CA TYR A 338 20.50 10.14 -0.23
C TYR A 338 19.91 11.30 -1.06
N LEU A 339 18.92 12.02 -0.52
CA LEU A 339 18.28 13.17 -1.17
C LEU A 339 19.30 14.24 -1.58
N VAL A 340 20.22 14.61 -0.69
CA VAL A 340 21.30 15.57 -1.02
C VAL A 340 22.20 15.03 -2.12
N SER A 341 22.53 13.73 -2.11
CA SER A 341 23.41 13.13 -3.13
C SER A 341 22.82 13.10 -4.53
N ILE A 342 21.49 13.10 -4.65
CA ILE A 342 20.81 13.23 -5.94
C ILE A 342 20.54 14.69 -6.31
N GLY A 343 20.84 15.66 -5.45
CA GLY A 343 20.67 17.09 -5.74
C GLY A 343 19.36 17.70 -5.22
N VAL A 344 18.67 17.01 -4.29
CA VAL A 344 17.51 17.56 -3.60
C VAL A 344 17.96 18.35 -2.37
N SER A 345 17.65 19.65 -2.35
CA SER A 345 17.91 20.53 -1.21
C SER A 345 16.83 20.36 -0.14
N ILE A 346 17.24 20.09 1.11
CA ILE A 346 16.33 20.04 2.27
C ILE A 346 16.59 21.30 3.12
N PRO A 347 15.56 22.07 3.51
CA PRO A 347 15.73 23.26 4.32
C PRO A 347 16.54 23.02 5.59
N ASP A 348 17.34 24.01 5.98
CA ASP A 348 18.14 23.98 7.21
C ASP A 348 17.24 23.84 8.45
N GLY A 349 17.73 23.12 9.46
CA GLY A 349 17.01 22.89 10.71
C GLY A 349 15.87 21.86 10.65
N ILE A 350 15.56 21.31 9.47
CA ILE A 350 14.66 20.16 9.34
C ILE A 350 15.39 18.88 9.75
N ASN A 351 14.79 18.01 10.55
CA ASN A 351 15.28 16.64 10.71
C ASN A 351 14.25 15.67 10.12
N LEU A 352 14.70 14.70 9.31
CA LEU A 352 13.82 13.66 8.75
C LEU A 352 13.76 12.51 9.75
N SER A 353 12.64 12.40 10.48
CA SER A 353 12.56 11.56 11.66
C SER A 353 11.98 10.17 11.38
N GLY A 354 10.94 10.09 10.55
CA GLY A 354 10.29 8.83 10.25
C GLY A 354 9.65 8.82 8.89
N LEU A 355 9.64 7.63 8.29
CA LEU A 355 9.00 7.33 7.02
C LEU A 355 7.79 6.44 7.28
N THR A 356 6.73 6.67 6.51
CA THR A 356 5.46 5.94 6.67
C THR A 356 5.02 5.23 5.41
N GLY A 357 5.56 5.58 4.25
CA GLY A 357 5.12 4.99 2.99
C GLY A 357 6.05 5.29 1.83
N VAL A 358 5.95 4.43 0.81
CA VAL A 358 6.55 4.59 -0.51
C VAL A 358 5.49 4.19 -1.55
N SER A 359 5.44 4.87 -2.69
CA SER A 359 4.56 4.51 -3.81
C SER A 359 4.99 3.18 -4.45
N ARG A 360 4.08 2.54 -5.21
CA ARG A 360 4.36 1.24 -5.84
C ARG A 360 5.58 1.27 -6.75
N ASP A 361 5.77 2.36 -7.47
CA ASP A 361 6.90 2.56 -8.38
C ASP A 361 8.21 2.96 -7.66
N GLY A 362 8.19 3.08 -6.33
CA GLY A 362 9.36 3.43 -5.53
C GLY A 362 9.76 4.91 -5.57
N ARG A 363 9.02 5.78 -6.25
CA ARG A 363 9.46 7.16 -6.54
C ARG A 363 9.02 8.18 -5.50
N THR A 364 7.87 7.98 -4.87
CA THR A 364 7.31 8.93 -3.91
C THR A 364 7.43 8.37 -2.51
N ILE A 365 8.16 9.07 -1.64
CA ILE A 365 8.38 8.72 -0.25
C ILE A 365 7.68 9.73 0.64
N ILE A 366 6.95 9.24 1.64
CA ILE A 366 6.27 10.08 2.63
C ILE A 366 6.75 9.80 4.04
N GLY A 367 6.66 10.85 4.86
CA GLY A 367 7.06 10.76 6.26
C GLY A 367 6.80 12.04 7.01
N TYR A 368 7.51 12.19 8.12
CA TYR A 368 7.42 13.36 8.97
C TYR A 368 8.77 13.82 9.48
N THR A 369 8.85 15.12 9.74
CA THR A 369 10.02 15.76 10.30
C THR A 369 9.99 15.74 11.82
N SER A 370 11.15 15.88 12.45
CA SER A 370 11.24 16.36 13.83
C SER A 370 12.01 17.67 13.84
N VAL A 371 11.62 18.58 14.72
CA VAL A 371 12.35 19.83 14.93
C VAL A 371 12.46 20.04 16.43
N LEU A 372 13.68 20.21 16.94
CA LEU A 372 13.93 20.43 18.37
C LEU A 372 13.14 21.64 18.88
N GLY A 373 12.16 21.40 19.76
CA GLY A 373 11.33 22.46 20.35
C GLY A 373 10.35 23.16 19.40
N LYS A 374 10.07 22.60 18.21
CA LYS A 374 9.14 23.17 17.23
C LYS A 374 8.20 22.11 16.65
N THR A 375 7.33 22.58 15.77
CA THR A 375 6.30 21.81 15.04
C THR A 375 6.87 20.67 14.19
N GLN A 376 6.28 19.47 14.32
CA GLN A 376 6.47 18.34 13.40
C GLN A 376 5.61 18.52 12.14
N GLN A 377 6.16 18.27 10.96
CA GLN A 377 5.43 18.43 9.69
C GLN A 377 5.55 17.17 8.81
N GLY A 378 4.46 16.86 8.11
CA GLY A 378 4.47 15.85 7.06
C GLY A 378 5.27 16.35 5.87
N PHE A 379 5.96 15.44 5.19
CA PHE A 379 6.67 15.74 3.95
C PHE A 379 6.37 14.70 2.88
N ILE A 380 6.66 15.10 1.64
CA ILE A 380 6.63 14.29 0.43
C ILE A 380 7.96 14.51 -0.28
N ALA A 381 8.63 13.44 -0.66
CA ALA A 381 9.86 13.47 -1.43
C ALA A 381 9.73 12.61 -2.69
N THR A 382 10.10 13.17 -3.83
CA THR A 382 10.17 12.45 -5.11
C THR A 382 11.63 12.13 -5.39
N ILE A 383 11.91 10.86 -5.66
CA ILE A 383 13.24 10.36 -6.05
C ILE A 383 13.18 9.87 -7.50
N PRO A 384 14.32 9.84 -8.22
CA PRO A 384 14.40 9.20 -9.52
C PRO A 384 13.90 7.76 -9.42
N ALA A 385 13.38 7.22 -10.52
CA ALA A 385 13.19 5.78 -10.60
C ALA A 385 14.50 5.11 -10.21
N PRO A 386 14.45 4.06 -9.36
CA PRO A 386 15.61 3.21 -9.12
C PRO A 386 16.21 2.89 -10.48
N ALA A 387 17.52 3.10 -10.64
CA ALA A 387 18.19 2.77 -11.88
C ALA A 387 18.09 1.26 -12.04
N GLY A 388 17.02 0.78 -12.68
CA GLY A 388 16.74 -0.63 -12.86
C GLY A 388 17.80 -1.23 -13.76
N LEU A 389 18.88 -1.74 -13.16
CA LEU A 389 19.53 -2.90 -13.74
C LEU A 389 18.54 -4.04 -13.56
N ALA A 390 17.71 -4.25 -14.58
CA ALA A 390 16.91 -5.44 -14.72
C ALA A 390 17.84 -6.66 -14.58
N VAL A 391 17.89 -7.26 -13.39
CA VAL A 391 18.45 -8.59 -13.22
C VAL A 391 17.43 -9.53 -13.85
N LEU A 392 17.55 -9.74 -15.16
CA LEU A 392 16.93 -10.86 -15.85
C LEU A 392 17.52 -12.15 -15.26
N LEU A 393 16.93 -12.66 -14.19
CA LEU A 393 17.05 -14.07 -13.84
C LEU A 393 16.19 -14.86 -14.85
N CYS A 394 16.68 -14.99 -16.08
CA CYS A 394 16.15 -15.95 -17.03
C CYS A 394 16.59 -17.37 -16.60
N PRO A 395 15.66 -18.31 -16.36
CA PRO A 395 16.02 -19.72 -16.35
C PRO A 395 16.30 -20.14 -17.80
N LEU A 396 17.57 -20.35 -18.13
CA LEU A 396 17.98 -21.01 -19.37
C LEU A 396 17.41 -22.43 -19.39
N THR A 397 16.26 -22.62 -20.05
CA THR A 397 15.84 -23.92 -20.57
C THR A 397 15.95 -23.90 -22.09
N ALA A 398 17.17 -24.10 -22.58
CA ALA A 398 17.41 -24.38 -23.98
C ALA A 398 16.86 -25.79 -24.31
N SER A 399 15.58 -25.87 -24.70
CA SER A 399 15.07 -27.05 -25.41
C SER A 399 15.28 -26.84 -26.91
N LEU A 400 16.42 -27.30 -27.41
CA LEU A 400 16.64 -27.43 -28.85
C LEU A 400 15.70 -28.53 -29.39
N ARG A 401 14.50 -28.13 -29.84
CA ARG A 401 13.69 -28.96 -30.74
C ARG A 401 14.35 -28.97 -32.11
N ARG A 402 15.04 -30.07 -32.43
CA ARG A 402 15.44 -30.38 -33.82
C ARG A 402 14.18 -30.44 -34.71
N PRO A 403 14.14 -29.77 -35.87
CA PRO A 403 13.08 -30.00 -36.84
C PRO A 403 13.27 -31.40 -37.47
N ARG A 404 12.32 -32.30 -37.22
CA ARG A 404 12.16 -33.52 -38.03
C ARG A 404 11.76 -33.09 -39.44
N ARG A 405 12.68 -33.19 -40.40
CA ARG A 405 12.34 -33.19 -41.83
C ARG A 405 11.64 -34.51 -42.16
N GLY A 406 10.36 -34.42 -42.51
CA GLY A 406 9.68 -35.45 -43.29
C GLY A 406 9.90 -35.19 -44.78
N GLY A 407 9.97 -36.26 -45.56
CA GLY A 407 10.03 -36.20 -47.03
C GLY A 407 10.87 -37.35 -47.59
N GLY A 408 10.21 -38.43 -48.00
CA GLY A 408 10.84 -39.61 -48.57
C GLY A 408 11.00 -39.58 -50.09
N CYS A 409 11.27 -40.78 -50.60
CA CYS A 409 11.24 -41.27 -51.98
C CYS A 409 12.55 -41.21 -52.80
N SER A 410 13.17 -42.38 -53.08
CA SER A 410 13.07 -43.06 -54.40
C SER A 410 14.28 -43.97 -54.69
N THR A 411 13.98 -45.19 -55.20
CA THR A 411 14.75 -46.07 -56.14
C THR A 411 16.14 -46.56 -55.70
N VAL A 412 16.49 -47.84 -55.72
CA VAL A 412 16.16 -49.00 -56.60
C VAL A 412 16.01 -50.27 -55.76
#